data_AF-M1EBK7-F1
#
_entry.id   AF-M1EBK7-F1
#
_cell.length_a   1.000
_cell.length_b   1.000
_cell.length_c   1.000
_cell.angle_alpha   90.00
_cell.angle_beta   90.00
_cell.angle_gamma   90.00
#
_symmetry.space_group_name_H-M   'P 1'
#
loop_
_entity.id
_entity.type
_entity.pdbx_description
1 polymer ?
#
loop_
_entity_poly.entity_id
_entity_poly.type
_entity_poly.pdbx_seq_one_letter_code
_entity_poly.pdbx_strand_id
1 'polypeptide(L)'
;SIAVIHHLATAERRVAALRELVRLLRPGGTALIYVWAMEQEYNKKKSKYLRENRVSQGKEQETDSDAAAVPVSLGGQVPDVGDQDAPCCVPAIPDCPGEGGNTSDVTDARLPVHTNRTSFHAQDLLVPWHHKGSPGKDKPVGAAGSAPGAVFHRYYHVFREGELEAACQTLSGVHLLQSYYDQGNWCVVLQKV
;
A
#
# COMPACT_ATOMS: atom_id res chain seq x y z
N SER A 1 -14.42 -7.18 -8.43
CA SER A 1 -12.97 -7.20 -8.74
C SER A 1 -12.36 -5.94 -8.17
N ILE A 2 -11.38 -6.02 -7.25
CA ILE A 2 -10.95 -4.92 -6.36
C ILE A 2 -9.53 -4.39 -6.65
N ALA A 3 -8.85 -4.79 -7.74
CA ALA A 3 -7.42 -4.52 -7.90
C ALA A 3 -6.97 -4.07 -9.30
N VAL A 4 -7.84 -3.45 -10.11
CA VAL A 4 -7.53 -3.19 -11.53
C VAL A 4 -6.39 -2.18 -11.70
N ILE A 5 -6.36 -1.11 -10.90
CA ILE A 5 -5.42 0.01 -11.11
C ILE A 5 -3.97 -0.39 -10.81
N HIS A 6 -3.74 -1.34 -9.90
CA HIS A 6 -2.41 -1.86 -9.59
C HIS A 6 -1.70 -2.51 -10.76
N HIS A 7 -2.44 -3.05 -11.71
CA HIS A 7 -1.87 -3.73 -12.87
C HIS A 7 -1.43 -2.76 -13.97
N LEU A 8 -1.70 -1.46 -13.80
CA LEU A 8 -1.34 -0.43 -14.77
C LEU A 8 0.03 0.14 -14.44
N ALA A 9 1.00 -0.19 -15.28
CA ALA A 9 2.41 0.11 -15.02
C ALA A 9 2.73 1.60 -14.93
N THR A 10 2.14 2.41 -15.81
CA THR A 10 2.44 3.85 -15.85
C THR A 10 1.40 4.66 -15.09
N ALA A 11 1.84 5.77 -14.51
CA ALA A 11 0.97 6.68 -13.77
C ALA A 11 -0.16 7.23 -14.65
N GLU A 12 0.11 7.51 -15.92
CA GLU A 12 -0.86 8.06 -16.88
C GLU A 12 -2.01 7.08 -17.12
N ARG A 13 -1.70 5.78 -17.22
CA ARG A 13 -2.73 4.74 -17.35
C ARG A 13 -3.56 4.63 -16.07
N ARG A 14 -2.94 4.75 -14.89
CA ARG A 14 -3.65 4.78 -13.60
C ARG A 14 -4.61 5.96 -13.51
N VAL A 15 -4.16 7.16 -13.86
CA VAL A 15 -4.99 8.38 -13.91
C VAL A 15 -6.10 8.25 -14.95
N ALA A 16 -5.82 7.71 -16.14
CA ALA A 16 -6.84 7.46 -17.16
C ALA A 16 -7.93 6.49 -16.67
N ALA A 17 -7.55 5.43 -15.95
CA ALA A 17 -8.52 4.51 -15.36
C ALA A 17 -9.39 5.17 -14.28
N LEU A 18 -8.80 6.05 -13.44
CA LEU A 18 -9.55 6.85 -12.47
C LEU A 18 -10.51 7.83 -13.16
N ARG A 19 -10.07 8.47 -14.25
CA ARG A 19 -10.93 9.35 -15.06
C ARG A 19 -12.13 8.60 -15.64
N GLU A 20 -11.91 7.40 -16.15
CA GLU A 20 -13.00 6.55 -16.65
C GLU A 20 -13.95 6.12 -15.54
N LEU A 21 -13.44 5.80 -14.34
CA LEU A 21 -14.27 5.51 -13.18
C LEU A 21 -15.23 6.69 -12.87
N VAL A 22 -14.69 7.92 -12.83
CA VAL A 22 -15.47 9.13 -12.59
C VAL A 22 -16.47 9.39 -13.72
N ARG A 23 -16.09 9.15 -14.98
CA ARG A 23 -17.01 9.31 -16.12
C ARG A 23 -18.26 8.45 -15.98
N LEU A 24 -18.11 7.24 -15.43
CA LEU A 24 -19.22 6.30 -15.21
C LEU A 24 -20.12 6.64 -14.02
N LEU A 25 -19.66 7.47 -13.07
CA LEU A 25 -20.51 7.93 -11.97
C LEU A 25 -21.59 8.87 -12.48
N ARG A 26 -22.78 8.79 -11.87
CA ARG A 26 -23.80 9.85 -11.98
C ARG A 26 -23.30 11.11 -11.23
N PRO A 27 -23.72 12.33 -11.63
CA PRO A 27 -23.48 13.53 -10.83
C PRO A 27 -23.96 13.34 -9.38
N GLY A 28 -23.18 13.81 -8.42
CA GLY A 28 -23.36 13.56 -6.97
C GLY A 28 -23.07 12.13 -6.51
N GLY A 29 -22.77 11.19 -7.43
CA GLY A 29 -22.42 9.81 -7.13
C GLY A 29 -21.02 9.68 -6.54
N THR A 30 -20.82 8.71 -5.65
CA THR A 30 -19.55 8.47 -4.97
C THR A 30 -18.86 7.20 -5.48
N ALA A 31 -17.53 7.22 -5.45
CA ALA A 31 -16.70 6.05 -5.63
C ALA A 31 -15.76 5.87 -4.43
N LEU A 32 -15.54 4.61 -4.08
CA LEU A 32 -14.59 4.17 -3.07
C LEU A 32 -13.50 3.34 -3.75
N ILE A 33 -12.27 3.79 -3.64
CA ILE A 33 -11.10 3.18 -4.28
C ILE A 33 -10.18 2.67 -3.19
N TYR A 34 -9.78 1.40 -3.31
CA TYR A 34 -8.79 0.74 -2.46
C TYR A 34 -7.57 0.40 -3.30
N VAL A 35 -6.39 0.73 -2.78
CA VAL A 35 -5.12 0.32 -3.38
C VAL A 35 -4.17 -0.23 -2.33
N TRP A 36 -3.47 -1.34 -2.60
CA TRP A 36 -2.37 -1.84 -1.77
C TRP A 36 -1.37 -0.74 -1.44
N ALA A 37 -1.12 -0.59 -0.14
CA ALA A 37 -0.13 0.32 0.41
C ALA A 37 1.27 -0.29 0.34
N MET A 38 2.26 0.52 0.03
CA MET A 38 3.67 0.17 0.20
C MET A 38 3.96 -0.02 1.70
N GLU A 39 3.39 0.86 2.53
CA GLU A 39 3.47 0.88 3.98
C GLU A 39 2.52 -0.18 4.57
N GLN A 40 3.06 -1.33 4.96
CA GLN A 40 2.29 -2.41 5.59
C GLN A 40 2.23 -2.29 7.12
N GLU A 41 2.86 -1.25 7.69
CA GLU A 41 2.73 -0.83 9.06
C GLU A 41 2.38 0.67 9.07
N TYR A 42 1.31 1.03 9.78
CA TYR A 42 0.84 2.41 9.86
C TYR A 42 0.44 2.73 11.31
N ASN A 43 0.81 3.90 11.82
CA ASN A 43 0.59 4.29 13.22
C ASN A 43 1.04 3.21 14.24
N LYS A 44 2.22 2.60 14.02
CA LYS A 44 2.80 1.52 14.84
C LYS A 44 1.94 0.24 14.90
N LYS A 45 1.00 0.07 13.97
CA LYS A 45 0.13 -1.11 13.84
C LYS A 45 0.40 -1.79 12.51
N LYS A 46 0.80 -3.06 12.57
CA LYS A 46 0.98 -3.91 11.38
C LYS A 46 -0.37 -4.24 10.75
N SER A 47 -0.42 -4.21 9.42
CA SER A 47 -1.57 -4.65 8.65
C SER A 47 -1.81 -6.15 8.84
N LYS A 48 -3.04 -6.61 8.58
CA LYS A 48 -3.35 -8.05 8.50
C LYS A 48 -2.46 -8.78 7.49
N TYR A 49 -1.96 -8.10 6.45
CA TYR A 49 -1.10 -8.72 5.44
C TYR A 49 0.19 -9.29 6.02
N LEU A 50 0.82 -8.58 6.96
CA LEU A 50 2.05 -9.05 7.62
C LEU A 50 1.79 -9.99 8.81
N ARG A 51 0.53 -10.17 9.22
CA ARG A 51 0.21 -11.04 10.36
C ARG A 51 0.26 -12.50 9.90
N GLU A 52 1.25 -13.22 10.39
CA GLU A 52 1.30 -14.67 10.34
C GLU A 52 0.16 -15.24 11.18
N ASN A 53 -0.54 -16.27 10.69
CA ASN A 53 -1.51 -16.99 11.51
C ASN A 53 -0.73 -17.62 12.67
N ARG A 54 -1.02 -17.21 13.91
CA ARG A 54 -0.59 -17.94 15.11
C ARG A 54 -1.26 -19.32 15.10
N VAL A 55 -0.69 -20.28 14.38
CA VAL A 55 -0.90 -21.69 14.66
C VAL A 55 0.25 -22.09 15.59
N SER A 56 -0.12 -22.48 16.81
CA SER A 56 0.75 -23.00 17.87
C SER A 56 1.57 -21.97 18.66
N GLN A 57 0.92 -21.23 19.56
CA GLN A 57 1.53 -20.99 20.88
C GLN A 57 0.62 -21.63 21.92
N GLY A 58 1.19 -22.59 22.64
CA GLY A 58 0.52 -23.42 23.62
C GLY A 58 -0.07 -22.61 24.77
N LYS A 59 -1.08 -23.21 25.40
CA LYS A 59 -1.48 -22.90 26.77
C LYS A 59 -0.25 -22.98 27.66
N GLU A 60 0.13 -21.86 28.26
CA GLU A 60 0.71 -21.88 29.60
C GLU A 60 -0.27 -21.13 30.50
N GLN A 61 -0.67 -21.84 31.55
CA GLN A 61 -1.69 -21.50 32.51
C GLN A 61 -0.99 -20.97 33.76
N GLU A 62 -1.40 -19.78 34.18
CA GLU A 62 -1.37 -19.16 35.53
C GLU A 62 -0.34 -19.61 36.57
N THR A 63 0.31 -18.63 37.23
CA THR A 63 0.13 -18.46 38.68
C THR A 63 0.24 -17.00 39.11
N ASP A 64 -0.70 -16.64 39.96
CA ASP A 64 -1.01 -15.39 40.66
C ASP A 64 -0.05 -15.12 41.84
N SER A 65 0.18 -13.84 42.19
CA SER A 65 0.35 -13.32 43.56
C SER A 65 0.76 -11.83 43.61
N ASP A 66 -0.25 -11.00 43.86
CA ASP A 66 -0.39 -10.00 44.94
C ASP A 66 0.56 -8.79 45.16
N ALA A 67 -0.13 -7.64 45.29
CA ALA A 67 -0.02 -6.59 46.31
C ALA A 67 0.98 -5.41 46.20
N ALA A 68 0.34 -4.22 46.08
CA ALA A 68 0.53 -2.98 46.86
C ALA A 68 1.77 -2.09 46.64
N ALA A 69 1.54 -0.87 46.12
CA ALA A 69 1.46 0.37 46.91
C ALA A 69 1.74 1.62 46.04
N VAL A 70 0.89 2.63 46.22
CA VAL A 70 1.03 4.02 45.73
C VAL A 70 1.80 4.80 46.80
N PRO A 71 2.55 5.87 46.45
CA PRO A 71 2.06 7.19 46.82
C PRO A 71 2.24 8.30 45.77
N VAL A 72 1.34 9.27 45.89
CA VAL A 72 1.12 10.53 45.17
C VAL A 72 2.08 11.64 45.63
N SER A 73 2.36 12.64 44.76
CA SER A 73 2.50 14.11 45.01
C SER A 73 3.62 14.73 44.16
N LEU A 74 3.63 15.99 43.69
CA LEU A 74 2.70 17.12 43.49
C LEU A 74 3.54 18.23 42.83
N GLY A 75 2.95 19.06 41.96
CA GLY A 75 3.43 20.39 41.56
C GLY A 75 4.21 20.42 40.24
N GLY A 76 4.02 21.37 39.32
CA GLY A 76 3.16 22.55 39.27
C GLY A 76 3.65 23.46 38.12
N GLN A 77 2.73 24.29 37.61
CA GLN A 77 2.92 25.53 36.84
C GLN A 77 3.25 25.49 35.33
N VAL A 78 2.23 25.93 34.59
CA VAL A 78 2.26 26.73 33.35
C VAL A 78 3.04 28.05 33.54
N PRO A 79 3.54 28.66 32.45
CA PRO A 79 2.82 29.83 31.97
C PRO A 79 2.62 29.93 30.44
N ASP A 80 1.62 30.76 30.17
CA ASP A 80 1.03 31.36 28.97
C ASP A 80 1.99 32.27 28.16
N VAL A 81 1.47 32.79 27.02
CA VAL A 81 2.03 33.73 26.01
C VAL A 81 2.50 33.01 24.73
N GLY A 82 2.04 33.30 23.52
CA GLY A 82 1.11 34.31 23.02
C GLY A 82 0.97 34.19 21.49
N ASP A 83 -0.05 34.87 21.00
CA ASP A 83 -0.63 34.95 19.67
C ASP A 83 0.33 35.35 18.52
N GLN A 84 0.07 34.81 17.31
CA GLN A 84 0.04 35.46 15.98
C GLN A 84 0.70 34.71 14.80
N ASP A 85 -0.16 34.54 13.78
CA ASP A 85 0.06 34.68 12.34
C ASP A 85 0.96 33.73 11.55
N ALA A 86 0.29 33.00 10.65
CA ALA A 86 0.84 32.54 9.38
C ALA A 86 1.18 33.76 8.50
N PRO A 87 2.19 33.66 7.61
CA PRO A 87 1.91 33.03 6.32
C PRO A 87 3.01 32.09 5.81
N CYS A 88 2.52 31.12 5.06
CA CYS A 88 3.17 30.34 4.02
C CYS A 88 4.35 31.05 3.33
N CYS A 89 5.53 30.44 3.38
CA CYS A 89 6.58 30.63 2.39
C CYS A 89 7.20 29.26 2.06
N VAL A 90 6.95 28.83 0.84
CA VAL A 90 7.45 27.65 0.17
C VAL A 90 8.97 27.79 -0.01
N PRO A 91 9.81 26.80 0.34
CA PRO A 91 11.16 26.74 -0.20
C PRO A 91 11.06 26.32 -1.67
N ALA A 92 11.46 27.24 -2.55
CA ALA A 92 11.53 27.05 -3.98
C ALA A 92 12.35 25.80 -4.37
N ILE A 93 11.84 25.10 -5.39
CA ILE A 93 12.54 24.06 -6.14
C ILE A 93 13.85 24.65 -6.69
N PRO A 94 15.02 24.02 -6.47
CA PRO A 94 16.23 24.38 -7.20
C PRO A 94 16.09 23.90 -8.65
N ASP A 95 16.06 24.85 -9.58
CA ASP A 95 16.26 24.64 -11.01
C ASP A 95 17.49 23.76 -11.27
N CYS A 96 17.32 22.69 -12.03
CA CYS A 96 18.41 21.83 -12.48
C CYS A 96 19.20 22.54 -13.59
N PRO A 97 20.52 22.77 -13.46
CA PRO A 97 21.36 23.11 -14.59
C PRO A 97 21.66 21.84 -15.38
N GLY A 98 21.35 21.85 -16.68
CA GLY A 98 21.85 20.84 -17.60
C GLY A 98 23.33 21.07 -17.90
N GLU A 99 24.13 20.00 -17.84
CA GLU A 99 25.15 19.67 -18.84
C GLU A 99 25.81 18.32 -18.53
N GLY A 100 25.97 17.50 -19.58
CA GLY A 100 27.20 16.75 -19.82
C GLY A 100 27.51 15.49 -19.00
N GLY A 101 27.23 14.32 -19.58
CA GLY A 101 28.17 13.18 -19.57
C GLY A 101 27.99 12.12 -18.47
N ASN A 102 27.35 11.00 -18.83
CA ASN A 102 27.98 9.66 -18.87
C ASN A 102 26.94 8.59 -19.23
N THR A 103 27.01 8.10 -20.46
CA THR A 103 26.32 6.87 -20.89
C THR A 103 27.08 5.66 -20.36
N SER A 104 26.79 5.25 -19.12
CA SER A 104 27.11 3.89 -18.64
C SER A 104 26.48 3.65 -17.27
N ASP A 105 25.21 3.24 -17.25
CA ASP A 105 24.81 2.00 -16.59
C ASP A 105 23.35 1.72 -16.96
N VAL A 106 23.12 1.01 -18.07
CA VAL A 106 21.82 0.37 -18.25
C VAL A 106 21.82 -0.78 -17.25
N THR A 107 21.49 -0.48 -16.00
CA THR A 107 21.16 -1.51 -15.02
C THR A 107 20.12 -2.39 -15.69
N ASP A 108 20.37 -3.70 -15.72
CA ASP A 108 19.38 -4.70 -16.13
C ASP A 108 18.22 -4.59 -15.13
N ALA A 109 17.29 -3.66 -15.41
CA ALA A 109 16.25 -3.20 -14.51
C ALA A 109 15.14 -4.25 -14.42
N ARG A 110 15.49 -5.42 -13.89
CA ARG A 110 14.55 -6.50 -13.64
C ARG A 110 13.69 -6.12 -12.44
N LEU A 111 12.37 -6.20 -12.64
CA LEU A 111 11.41 -5.98 -11.56
C LEU A 111 11.58 -7.05 -10.46
N PRO A 112 11.63 -6.65 -9.18
CA PRO A 112 11.75 -7.59 -8.08
C PRO A 112 10.51 -8.48 -7.98
N VAL A 113 10.73 -9.75 -7.65
CA VAL A 113 9.63 -10.70 -7.39
C VAL A 113 9.30 -10.66 -5.90
N HIS A 114 8.04 -10.37 -5.59
CA HIS A 114 7.58 -10.22 -4.22
C HIS A 114 7.25 -11.57 -3.56
N THR A 115 7.64 -11.69 -2.29
CA THR A 115 7.32 -12.85 -1.45
C THR A 115 6.02 -12.60 -0.68
N ASN A 116 5.09 -13.54 -0.71
CA ASN A 116 3.81 -13.36 -0.03
C ASN A 116 4.01 -13.18 1.49
N ARG A 117 3.24 -12.26 2.09
CA ARG A 117 3.28 -11.93 3.53
C ARG A 117 4.58 -11.25 4.01
N THR A 118 5.38 -10.69 3.12
CA THR A 118 6.54 -9.86 3.50
C THR A 118 6.27 -8.38 3.23
N SER A 119 7.07 -7.49 3.79
CA SER A 119 7.05 -6.07 3.41
C SER A 119 7.35 -5.89 1.92
N PHE A 120 6.80 -4.84 1.33
CA PHE A 120 7.15 -4.42 -0.03
C PHE A 120 8.46 -3.61 0.01
N HIS A 121 9.36 -3.90 -0.92
CA HIS A 121 10.69 -3.25 -0.98
C HIS A 121 10.86 -2.37 -2.25
N ALA A 122 9.91 -2.45 -3.18
CA ALA A 122 9.79 -1.57 -4.34
C ALA A 122 8.30 -1.28 -4.60
N GLN A 123 7.99 -0.15 -5.25
CA GLN A 123 6.62 0.15 -5.69
C GLN A 123 6.19 -0.72 -6.87
N ASP A 124 7.12 -0.98 -7.79
CA ASP A 124 6.89 -1.82 -8.96
C ASP A 124 7.47 -3.21 -8.75
N LEU A 125 6.62 -4.24 -8.80
CA LEU A 125 7.02 -5.60 -8.47
C LEU A 125 6.20 -6.65 -9.24
N LEU A 126 6.77 -7.85 -9.30
CA LEU A 126 6.13 -9.03 -9.84
C LEU A 126 5.58 -9.88 -8.70
N VAL A 127 4.29 -10.21 -8.74
CA VAL A 127 3.65 -11.13 -7.80
C VAL A 127 3.51 -12.51 -8.45
N PRO A 128 4.07 -13.57 -7.86
CA PRO A 128 3.90 -14.94 -8.34
C PRO A 128 2.43 -15.40 -8.36
N TRP A 129 2.07 -16.16 -9.38
CA TRP A 129 0.78 -16.81 -9.54
C TRP A 129 0.98 -18.23 -10.06
N HIS A 130 0.58 -19.21 -9.26
CA HIS A 130 0.75 -20.63 -9.60
C HIS A 130 -0.49 -21.11 -10.36
N HIS A 131 -0.29 -21.62 -11.57
CA HIS A 131 -1.37 -22.29 -12.28
C HIS A 131 -1.53 -23.69 -11.70
N LYS A 132 -2.64 -23.94 -10.99
CA LYS A 132 -2.97 -25.29 -10.53
C LYS A 132 -3.42 -26.09 -11.75
N GLY A 133 -2.48 -26.76 -12.41
CA GLY A 133 -2.79 -27.68 -13.49
C GLY A 133 -3.81 -28.71 -13.00
N SER A 134 -4.87 -28.94 -13.76
CA SER A 134 -5.74 -30.09 -13.54
C SER A 134 -4.88 -31.34 -13.68
N PRO A 135 -4.92 -32.31 -12.75
CA PRO A 135 -4.31 -33.59 -13.01
C PRO A 135 -5.05 -34.20 -14.20
N GLY A 136 -4.41 -34.22 -15.37
CA GLY A 136 -4.92 -34.95 -16.52
C GLY A 136 -5.22 -36.38 -16.08
N LYS A 137 -6.41 -36.87 -16.44
CA LYS A 137 -6.95 -38.16 -16.00
C LYS A 137 -6.21 -39.38 -16.60
N ASP A 138 -5.10 -39.15 -17.29
CA ASP A 138 -4.27 -40.15 -17.95
C ASP A 138 -2.79 -39.96 -17.56
N LYS A 139 -2.43 -40.31 -16.32
CA LYS A 139 -1.02 -40.53 -15.97
C LYS A 139 -0.77 -42.04 -15.86
N PRO A 140 0.17 -42.62 -16.61
CA PRO A 140 0.57 -44.00 -16.41
C PRO A 140 1.15 -44.15 -14.99
N VAL A 141 0.71 -45.20 -14.31
CA VAL A 141 1.19 -45.60 -12.98
C VAL A 141 2.69 -45.90 -13.09
N GLY A 142 3.55 -45.02 -12.57
CA GLY A 142 4.99 -45.30 -12.51
C GLY A 142 5.98 -44.15 -12.44
N ALA A 143 5.59 -42.88 -12.56
CA ALA A 143 6.54 -41.75 -12.48
C ALA A 143 6.35 -40.93 -11.19
N ALA A 144 7.11 -41.28 -10.16
CA ALA A 144 7.30 -40.46 -8.97
C ALA A 144 8.11 -39.21 -9.34
N GLY A 145 7.50 -38.04 -9.15
CA GLY A 145 8.09 -36.73 -9.44
C GLY A 145 7.11 -35.81 -10.16
N SER A 146 6.13 -35.25 -9.45
CA SER A 146 5.31 -34.17 -10.01
C SER A 146 6.19 -32.95 -10.21
N ALA A 147 6.51 -32.60 -11.46
CA ALA A 147 7.17 -31.34 -11.77
C ALA A 147 6.39 -30.16 -11.15
N PRO A 148 7.08 -29.16 -10.55
CA PRO A 148 6.40 -28.00 -9.98
C PRO A 148 5.55 -27.32 -11.06
N GLY A 149 4.31 -26.98 -10.72
CA GLY A 149 3.41 -26.28 -11.64
C GLY A 149 4.01 -24.95 -12.09
N ALA A 150 3.73 -24.54 -13.33
CA ALA A 150 4.25 -23.30 -13.89
C ALA A 150 3.86 -22.09 -13.01
N VAL A 151 4.86 -21.27 -12.68
CA VAL A 151 4.71 -20.01 -11.96
C VAL A 151 4.70 -18.88 -12.98
N PHE A 152 3.62 -18.13 -13.02
CA PHE A 152 3.51 -16.91 -13.80
C PHE A 152 3.68 -15.70 -12.91
N HIS A 153 4.02 -14.56 -13.49
CA HIS A 153 4.22 -13.32 -12.75
C HIS A 153 3.18 -12.29 -13.19
N ARG A 154 2.62 -11.56 -12.23
CA ARG A 154 1.72 -10.44 -12.48
C ARG A 154 2.37 -9.16 -12.01
N TYR A 155 2.36 -8.14 -12.85
CA TYR A 155 2.81 -6.82 -12.46
C TYR A 155 1.85 -6.19 -11.46
N TYR A 156 2.42 -5.56 -10.42
CA TYR A 156 1.72 -4.72 -9.46
C TYR A 156 2.52 -3.44 -9.22
N HIS A 157 1.79 -2.34 -9.13
CA HIS A 157 2.21 -1.08 -8.56
C HIS A 157 1.60 -0.93 -7.16
N VAL A 158 2.40 -0.93 -6.09
CA VAL A 158 1.95 -0.63 -4.72
C VAL A 158 2.14 0.86 -4.43
N PHE A 159 1.08 1.47 -3.87
CA PHE A 159 0.99 2.91 -3.72
C PHE A 159 1.61 3.36 -2.41
N ARG A 160 2.31 4.48 -2.42
CA ARG A 160 2.76 5.14 -1.19
C ARG A 160 1.68 6.04 -0.61
N GLU A 161 1.88 6.45 0.65
CA GLU A 161 1.05 7.47 1.29
C GLU A 161 0.90 8.72 0.41
N GLY A 162 -0.33 9.21 0.25
CA GLY A 162 -0.65 10.40 -0.54
C GLY A 162 -0.65 10.20 -2.07
N GLU A 163 -0.10 9.11 -2.61
CA GLU A 163 -0.01 8.93 -4.07
C GLU A 163 -1.38 8.81 -4.74
N LEU A 164 -2.27 7.97 -4.18
CA LEU A 164 -3.62 7.80 -4.71
C LEU A 164 -4.42 9.11 -4.65
N GLU A 165 -4.28 9.84 -3.56
CA GLU A 165 -4.91 11.15 -3.36
C GLU A 165 -4.44 12.16 -4.41
N ALA A 166 -3.12 12.29 -4.60
CA ALA A 166 -2.54 13.16 -5.61
C ALA A 166 -3.04 12.78 -7.03
N ALA A 167 -3.11 11.49 -7.34
CA ALA A 167 -3.66 11.02 -8.61
C ALA A 167 -5.14 11.44 -8.80
N CYS A 168 -5.96 11.34 -7.74
CA CYS A 168 -7.36 11.77 -7.77
C CYS A 168 -7.50 13.30 -7.91
N GLN A 169 -6.60 14.08 -7.31
CA GLN A 169 -6.60 15.55 -7.39
C GLN A 169 -6.32 16.07 -8.81
N THR A 170 -5.67 15.28 -9.67
CA THR A 170 -5.49 15.63 -11.09
C THR A 170 -6.78 15.56 -11.91
N LEU A 171 -7.85 14.98 -11.35
CA LEU A 171 -9.14 14.82 -12.04
C LEU A 171 -9.99 16.08 -11.88
N SER A 172 -10.57 16.54 -12.98
CA SER A 172 -11.56 17.62 -12.96
C SER A 172 -12.96 17.08 -12.62
N GLY A 173 -13.79 17.90 -11.96
CA GLY A 173 -15.20 17.58 -11.71
C GLY A 173 -15.41 16.52 -10.64
N VAL A 174 -14.49 16.46 -9.66
CA VAL A 174 -14.63 15.61 -8.47
C VAL A 174 -14.30 16.37 -7.20
N HIS A 175 -14.92 15.95 -6.10
CA HIS A 175 -14.54 16.32 -4.75
C HIS A 175 -13.93 15.13 -4.04
N LEU A 176 -12.73 15.31 -3.49
CA LEU A 176 -12.13 14.34 -2.58
C LEU A 176 -12.80 14.47 -1.22
N LEU A 177 -13.56 13.46 -0.81
CA LEU A 177 -14.29 13.49 0.46
C LEU A 177 -13.43 12.96 1.62
N GLN A 178 -12.72 11.86 1.39
CA GLN A 178 -11.91 11.20 2.42
C GLN A 178 -10.69 10.52 1.82
N SER A 179 -9.59 10.51 2.56
CA SER A 179 -8.33 9.80 2.28
C SER A 179 -7.89 9.14 3.59
N TYR A 180 -7.72 7.81 3.61
CA TYR A 180 -7.39 7.08 4.83
C TYR A 180 -6.68 5.75 4.56
N TYR A 181 -6.04 5.21 5.59
CA TYR A 181 -5.40 3.89 5.58
C TYR A 181 -6.32 2.82 6.17
N ASP A 182 -6.44 1.66 5.50
CA ASP A 182 -7.20 0.51 5.97
C ASP A 182 -6.46 -0.81 5.71
N GLN A 183 -5.95 -1.43 6.78
CA GLN A 183 -5.39 -2.79 6.80
C GLN A 183 -4.41 -3.11 5.66
N GLY A 184 -3.49 -2.19 5.35
CA GLY A 184 -2.48 -2.37 4.29
C GLY A 184 -2.92 -1.84 2.93
N ASN A 185 -3.96 -0.98 2.91
CA ASN A 185 -4.45 -0.32 1.71
C ASN A 185 -4.61 1.18 1.95
N TRP A 186 -4.24 1.99 0.95
CA TRP A 186 -4.65 3.37 0.85
C TRP A 186 -6.03 3.46 0.21
N CYS A 187 -6.90 4.27 0.81
CA CYS A 187 -8.31 4.34 0.45
C CYS A 187 -8.71 5.79 0.20
N VAL A 188 -9.48 6.00 -0.87
CA VAL A 188 -10.04 7.31 -1.20
C VAL A 188 -11.54 7.19 -1.48
N VAL A 189 -12.31 8.10 -0.89
CA VAL A 189 -13.70 8.36 -1.25
C VAL A 189 -13.75 9.65 -2.06
N LEU A 190 -14.26 9.57 -3.28
CA LEU A 190 -14.49 10.73 -4.14
C LEU A 190 -15.96 10.83 -4.54
N GLN A 191 -16.41 12.04 -4.83
CA GLN A 191 -17.73 12.33 -5.34
C GLN A 191 -17.61 13.06 -6.68
N LYS A 192 -18.40 12.65 -7.68
CA LYS A 192 -18.53 13.40 -8.92
C LYS A 192 -19.40 14.63 -8.71
N VAL A 193 -18.94 15.77 -9.22
CA VAL A 193 -19.72 17.02 -9.29
C VAL A 193 -20.85 16.88 -10.31
#